data_AF-A0A919EUT4-F1
#
_entry.id   AF-A0A919EUT4-F1
#
_cell.length_a   1.000
_cell.length_b   1.000
_cell.length_c   1.000
_cell.angle_alpha   90.00
_cell.angle_beta   90.00
_cell.angle_gamma   90.00
#
_symmetry.space_group_name_H-M   'P 1'
#
loop_
_entity.id
_entity.type
_entity.pdbx_description
1 polymer ?
#
loop_
_entity_poly.entity_id
_entity_poly.type
_entity_poly.pdbx_seq_one_letter_code
_entity_poly.pdbx_strand_id
1 'polypeptide(L)'
;MRLPNTAHTSRPWRIHAIAHDFRLEDVWALPTPGSAGDWPRLVALFSGAGPDQQPFVTSPVARALFAIRWKLGALFGWDKPDAGLGARVPTLRDRLPDDLRQDLPSTRNPRFTPVYETEGEWAAEIANRTMHGVLHLGWVPDGSGGYRGQLAVLVKPNGLLGHLYMAAIKPFRHLGVYENMLRTIGTRWQATAPAPKP
;
A
#
# COMPACT_ATOMS: atom_id res chain seq x y z
N MET A 1 13.00 -4.87 4.36
CA MET A 1 12.93 -5.66 5.63
C MET A 1 11.71 -5.21 6.44
N ARG A 2 11.16 -6.05 7.32
CA ARG A 2 10.06 -5.65 8.21
C ARG A 2 10.58 -4.71 9.30
N LEU A 3 9.78 -3.73 9.68
CA LEU A 3 10.09 -2.77 10.75
C LEU A 3 9.11 -2.95 11.92
N PRO A 4 9.49 -2.54 13.15
CA PRO A 4 8.53 -2.44 14.23
C PRO A 4 7.46 -1.41 13.92
N ASN A 5 6.25 -1.59 14.47
CA ASN A 5 5.13 -0.66 14.28
C ASN A 5 5.48 0.78 14.70
N THR A 6 6.36 0.93 15.68
CA THR A 6 6.86 2.23 16.15
C THR A 6 7.57 3.05 15.06
N ALA A 7 8.13 2.41 14.03
CA ALA A 7 8.71 3.13 12.88
C ALA A 7 7.66 3.94 12.09
N HIS A 8 6.39 3.52 12.14
CA HIS A 8 5.27 4.26 11.56
C HIS A 8 4.58 5.16 12.59
N THR A 9 4.32 4.68 13.80
CA THR A 9 3.51 5.44 14.79
C THR A 9 4.28 6.58 15.48
N SER A 10 5.61 6.55 15.53
CA SER A 10 6.42 7.64 16.11
C SER A 10 6.58 8.84 15.18
N ARG A 11 6.25 8.68 13.90
CA ARG A 11 6.36 9.72 12.87
C ARG A 11 5.04 10.50 12.80
N PRO A 12 5.09 11.81 12.56
CA PRO A 12 3.90 12.68 12.53
C PRO A 12 3.16 12.60 11.18
N TRP A 13 2.85 11.39 10.72
CA TRP A 13 2.17 11.19 9.43
C TRP A 13 0.74 11.75 9.44
N ARG A 14 0.33 12.38 8.33
CA ARG A 14 -1.05 12.90 8.17
C ARG A 14 -2.07 11.77 8.15
N ILE A 15 -1.69 10.56 7.71
CA ILE A 15 -2.58 9.40 7.65
C ILE A 15 -3.18 9.05 9.01
N HIS A 16 -2.48 9.36 10.11
CA HIS A 16 -2.96 9.05 11.46
C HIS A 16 -4.26 9.76 11.80
N ALA A 17 -4.46 10.99 11.31
CA ALA A 17 -5.71 11.73 11.52
C ALA A 17 -6.82 11.22 10.59
N ILE A 18 -6.48 10.86 9.35
CA ILE A 18 -7.42 10.47 8.29
C ILE A 18 -7.96 9.04 8.50
N ALA A 19 -7.08 8.11 8.88
CA ALA A 19 -7.33 6.68 9.04
C ALA A 19 -7.16 6.21 10.50
N HIS A 20 -7.49 7.07 11.48
CA HIS A 20 -7.37 6.78 12.92
C HIS A 20 -8.11 5.52 13.38
N ASP A 21 -9.14 5.10 12.63
CA ASP A 21 -9.95 3.90 12.87
C ASP A 21 -9.41 2.64 12.15
N PHE A 22 -8.25 2.73 11.49
CA PHE A 22 -7.60 1.61 10.82
C PHE A 22 -6.53 0.99 11.70
N ARG A 23 -6.36 -0.33 11.58
CA ARG A 23 -5.32 -1.08 12.28
C ARG A 23 -4.06 -1.12 11.42
N LEU A 24 -2.92 -0.79 12.03
CA LEU A 24 -1.63 -0.99 11.39
C LEU A 24 -1.30 -2.49 11.35
N GLU A 25 -1.28 -3.06 10.16
CA GLU A 25 -1.00 -4.47 9.95
C GLU A 25 0.51 -4.73 9.89
N ASP A 26 1.22 -3.89 9.13
CA ASP A 26 2.62 -4.11 8.82
C ASP A 26 3.36 -2.82 8.43
N VAL A 27 4.65 -2.77 8.76
CA VAL A 27 5.59 -1.72 8.35
C VAL A 27 6.82 -2.36 7.70
N TRP A 28 7.23 -1.81 6.56
CA TRP A 28 8.34 -2.32 5.77
C TRP A 28 9.27 -1.20 5.34
N ALA A 29 10.57 -1.45 5.50
CA ALA A 29 11.61 -0.73 4.79
C ALA A 29 11.70 -1.23 3.35
N LEU A 30 11.46 -0.34 2.40
CA LEU A 30 11.58 -0.63 0.98
C LEU A 30 13.06 -0.57 0.55
N PRO A 31 13.55 -1.50 -0.27
CA PRO A 31 14.91 -1.48 -0.83
C PRO A 31 15.02 -0.42 -1.93
N THR A 32 14.87 0.84 -1.53
CA THR A 32 14.75 2.01 -2.42
C THR A 32 15.73 3.12 -1.96
N PRO A 33 17.04 2.84 -1.87
CA PRO A 33 18.00 3.86 -1.47
C PRO A 33 17.99 5.00 -2.49
N GLY A 34 17.96 6.24 -2.00
CA GLY A 34 17.91 7.43 -2.83
C GLY A 34 18.27 8.70 -2.07
N SER A 35 18.23 9.81 -2.78
CA SER A 35 18.41 11.16 -2.25
C SER A 35 17.09 11.75 -1.73
N ALA A 36 17.15 12.92 -1.10
CA ALA A 36 15.94 13.65 -0.69
C ALA A 36 15.00 13.94 -1.88
N GLY A 37 15.53 14.11 -3.09
CA GLY A 37 14.75 14.42 -4.31
C GLY A 37 14.13 13.22 -5.02
N ASP A 38 14.36 11.99 -4.56
CA ASP A 38 13.88 10.77 -5.22
C ASP A 38 12.44 10.37 -4.81
N TRP A 39 11.78 11.15 -3.95
CA TRP A 39 10.39 10.88 -3.53
C TRP A 39 9.40 10.75 -4.70
N PRO A 40 9.34 11.68 -5.68
CA PRO A 40 8.40 11.59 -6.80
C PRO A 40 8.58 10.30 -7.62
N ARG A 41 9.81 9.78 -7.69
CA ARG A 41 10.11 8.52 -8.37
C ARG A 41 9.53 7.33 -7.62
N LEU A 42 9.56 7.34 -6.28
CA LEU A 42 8.91 6.30 -5.48
C LEU A 42 7.39 6.34 -5.67
N VAL A 43 6.77 7.53 -5.64
CA VAL A 43 5.33 7.67 -5.89
C VAL A 43 4.97 7.16 -7.28
N ALA A 44 5.71 7.54 -8.31
CA ALA A 44 5.49 7.09 -9.69
C ALA A 44 5.56 5.56 -9.85
N LEU A 45 6.47 4.91 -9.10
CA LEU A 45 6.59 3.45 -9.07
C LEU A 45 5.31 2.81 -8.53
N PHE A 46 4.68 3.38 -7.50
CA PHE A 46 3.47 2.82 -6.86
C PHE A 46 2.15 3.25 -7.47
N SER A 47 2.06 4.47 -8.02
CA SER A 47 0.88 4.96 -8.74
C SER A 47 0.74 4.33 -10.13
N GLY A 48 1.79 3.66 -10.62
CA GLY A 48 1.83 3.08 -11.96
C GLY A 48 2.06 4.14 -13.05
N ALA A 49 2.60 5.31 -12.69
CA ALA A 49 3.02 6.34 -13.63
C ALA A 49 4.41 6.08 -14.24
N GLY A 50 5.15 5.09 -13.74
CA GLY A 50 6.46 4.66 -14.27
C GLY A 50 6.38 3.77 -15.53
N PRO A 51 7.54 3.53 -16.19
CA PRO A 51 7.61 2.76 -17.45
C PRO A 51 7.29 1.26 -17.29
N ASP A 52 7.47 0.69 -16.09
CA ASP A 52 7.07 -0.69 -15.79
C ASP A 52 5.68 -0.71 -15.12
N GLN A 53 4.72 -1.31 -15.82
CA GLN A 53 3.29 -1.30 -15.49
C GLN A 53 2.82 -2.57 -14.77
N GLN A 54 3.73 -3.51 -14.48
CA GLN A 54 3.34 -4.78 -13.88
C GLN A 54 3.03 -4.63 -12.38
N PRO A 55 2.11 -5.42 -11.78
CA PRO A 55 1.92 -5.46 -10.33
C PRO A 55 3.24 -5.80 -9.59
N PHE A 56 3.44 -5.29 -8.38
CA PHE A 56 4.61 -5.68 -7.54
C PHE A 56 4.56 -7.14 -7.09
N VAL A 57 3.38 -7.75 -7.18
CA VAL A 57 3.14 -9.16 -6.90
C VAL A 57 2.73 -9.82 -8.22
N THR A 58 3.70 -10.26 -9.01
CA THR A 58 3.47 -11.06 -10.23
C THR A 58 3.86 -12.52 -10.02
N SER A 59 3.15 -13.43 -10.70
CA SER A 59 3.39 -14.88 -10.73
C SER A 59 3.04 -15.60 -9.39
N PRO A 60 3.07 -16.94 -9.27
CA PRO A 60 2.11 -17.84 -8.59
C PRO A 60 1.56 -17.48 -7.21
N VAL A 61 2.23 -16.64 -6.45
CA VAL A 61 1.80 -16.13 -5.14
C VAL A 61 0.53 -15.28 -5.24
N ALA A 62 0.43 -14.37 -6.22
CA ALA A 62 -0.80 -13.61 -6.46
C ALA A 62 -1.96 -14.54 -6.85
N ARG A 63 -1.68 -15.57 -7.65
CA ARG A 63 -2.66 -16.61 -8.02
C ARG A 63 -3.07 -17.47 -6.83
N ALA A 64 -2.15 -17.81 -5.93
CA ALA A 64 -2.42 -18.56 -4.71
C ALA A 64 -3.28 -17.73 -3.74
N LEU A 65 -2.93 -16.46 -3.52
CA LEU A 65 -3.76 -15.55 -2.71
C LEU A 65 -5.14 -15.32 -3.33
N PHE A 66 -5.21 -15.19 -4.66
CA PHE A 66 -6.48 -15.10 -5.38
C PHE A 66 -7.29 -16.40 -5.27
N ALA A 67 -6.66 -17.57 -5.41
CA ALA A 67 -7.31 -18.87 -5.28
C ALA A 67 -7.77 -19.16 -3.84
N ILE A 68 -7.01 -18.76 -2.84
CA ILE A 68 -7.41 -18.81 -1.43
C ILE A 68 -8.59 -17.87 -1.21
N ARG A 69 -8.52 -16.63 -1.71
CA ARG A 69 -9.65 -15.68 -1.68
C ARG A 69 -10.88 -16.26 -2.36
N TRP A 70 -10.73 -16.93 -3.50
CA TRP A 70 -11.83 -17.56 -4.23
C TRP A 70 -12.41 -18.76 -3.46
N LYS A 71 -11.57 -19.64 -2.91
CA LYS A 71 -12.04 -20.76 -2.07
C LYS A 71 -12.76 -20.28 -0.82
N LEU A 72 -12.23 -19.25 -0.16
CA LEU A 72 -12.89 -18.62 0.97
C LEU A 72 -14.19 -17.92 0.52
N GLY A 73 -14.17 -17.23 -0.62
CA GLY A 73 -15.36 -16.60 -1.19
C GLY A 73 -16.46 -17.59 -1.56
N ALA A 74 -16.09 -18.76 -2.08
CA ALA A 74 -17.00 -19.85 -2.39
C ALA A 74 -17.54 -20.53 -1.12
N LEU A 75 -16.67 -20.82 -0.13
CA LEU A 75 -17.06 -21.49 1.11
C LEU A 75 -18.02 -20.64 1.95
N PHE A 76 -17.91 -19.32 1.86
CA PHE A 76 -18.66 -18.39 2.72
C PHE A 76 -19.60 -17.44 1.94
N GLY A 77 -19.74 -17.58 0.62
CA GLY A 77 -20.68 -16.81 -0.22
C GLY A 77 -20.31 -15.33 -0.47
N TRP A 78 -19.01 -15.01 -0.57
CA TRP A 78 -18.49 -13.63 -0.61
C TRP A 78 -18.32 -13.03 -2.01
N ASP A 79 -18.52 -13.78 -3.09
CA ASP A 79 -18.22 -13.40 -4.49
C ASP A 79 -19.26 -12.51 -5.20
N LYS A 80 -20.09 -11.77 -4.46
CA LYS A 80 -21.09 -10.86 -5.07
C LYS A 80 -20.49 -9.46 -5.40
N PRO A 81 -20.82 -8.83 -6.54
CA PRO A 81 -20.14 -7.61 -7.03
C PRO A 81 -20.27 -6.30 -6.23
N ASP A 82 -21.17 -6.16 -5.25
CA ASP A 82 -21.55 -4.83 -4.72
C ASP A 82 -20.91 -4.41 -3.39
N ALA A 83 -19.58 -4.30 -3.33
CA ALA A 83 -18.91 -3.89 -2.08
C ALA A 83 -17.65 -3.03 -2.24
N GLY A 84 -17.50 -2.35 -3.38
CA GLY A 84 -16.39 -1.42 -3.63
C GLY A 84 -16.52 -0.07 -2.90
N LEU A 85 -15.48 0.76 -3.05
CA LEU A 85 -15.49 2.17 -2.65
C LEU A 85 -16.66 2.91 -3.32
N GLY A 86 -17.32 3.81 -2.59
CA GLY A 86 -18.46 4.60 -3.09
C GLY A 86 -19.81 3.86 -3.09
N ALA A 87 -19.83 2.52 -3.10
CA ALA A 87 -21.08 1.74 -3.03
C ALA A 87 -21.50 1.40 -1.59
N ARG A 88 -20.55 1.07 -0.72
CA ARG A 88 -20.82 0.70 0.69
C ARG A 88 -19.77 1.22 1.68
N VAL A 89 -18.56 1.50 1.20
CA VAL A 89 -17.45 2.00 2.01
C VAL A 89 -17.17 3.45 1.60
N PRO A 90 -17.37 4.45 2.49
CA PRO A 90 -17.00 5.83 2.23
C PRO A 90 -15.51 5.96 1.95
N THR A 91 -15.14 6.81 1.00
CA THR A 91 -13.74 7.09 0.66
C THR A 91 -13.06 7.86 1.79
N LEU A 92 -11.76 7.61 2.01
CA LEU A 92 -10.96 8.44 2.92
C LEU A 92 -10.79 9.88 2.42
N ARG A 93 -11.03 10.14 1.13
CA ARG A 93 -10.98 11.50 0.55
C ARG A 93 -11.99 12.44 1.21
N ASP A 94 -13.14 11.90 1.67
CA ASP A 94 -14.18 12.67 2.37
C ASP A 94 -13.72 13.19 3.74
N ARG A 95 -12.65 12.60 4.29
CA ARG A 95 -12.08 12.97 5.59
C ARG A 95 -10.90 13.93 5.48
N LEU A 96 -10.52 14.31 4.25
CA LEU A 96 -9.34 15.13 4.03
C LEU A 96 -9.57 16.56 4.52
N PRO A 97 -8.60 17.12 5.28
CA PRO A 97 -8.56 18.55 5.51
C PRO A 97 -8.25 19.30 4.21
N ASP A 98 -8.61 20.58 4.14
CA ASP A 98 -8.55 21.37 2.90
C ASP A 98 -7.16 21.44 2.28
N ASP A 99 -6.10 21.44 3.09
CA ASP A 99 -4.70 21.47 2.64
C ASP A 99 -4.28 20.23 1.85
N LEU A 100 -4.99 19.10 2.01
CA LEU A 100 -4.68 17.84 1.34
C LEU A 100 -5.64 17.52 0.20
N ARG A 101 -6.66 18.36 -0.04
CA ARG A 101 -7.61 18.16 -1.14
C ARG A 101 -6.96 18.57 -2.45
N GLN A 102 -6.46 17.57 -3.17
CA GLN A 102 -5.79 17.73 -4.45
C GLN A 102 -6.48 16.86 -5.50
N ASP A 103 -6.48 17.32 -6.75
CA ASP A 103 -6.82 16.46 -7.88
C ASP A 103 -5.61 15.58 -8.19
N LEU A 104 -5.73 14.29 -7.84
CA LEU A 104 -4.65 13.32 -8.01
C LEU A 104 -4.97 12.47 -9.23
N PRO A 105 -3.98 12.21 -10.09
CA PRO A 105 -4.18 11.29 -11.20
C PRO A 105 -4.57 9.92 -10.66
N SER A 106 -5.60 9.30 -11.24
CA SER A 106 -5.97 7.91 -10.93
C SER A 106 -4.74 7.01 -11.06
N THR A 107 -4.54 6.08 -10.12
CA THR A 107 -3.50 5.08 -10.33
C THR A 107 -3.86 4.20 -11.51
N ARG A 108 -2.85 3.68 -12.22
CA ARG A 108 -3.09 2.68 -13.28
C ARG A 108 -3.51 1.31 -12.72
N ASN A 109 -3.44 1.11 -11.40
CA ASN A 109 -4.01 -0.05 -10.73
C ASN A 109 -5.45 0.27 -10.31
N PRO A 110 -6.49 -0.17 -11.04
CA PRO A 110 -7.86 0.26 -10.81
C PRO A 110 -8.43 -0.13 -9.44
N ARG A 111 -7.70 -0.96 -8.66
CA ARG A 111 -8.10 -1.34 -7.30
C ARG A 111 -7.64 -0.36 -6.23
N PHE A 112 -6.63 0.47 -6.52
CA PHE A 112 -6.11 1.47 -5.58
C PHE A 112 -6.46 2.88 -6.05
N THR A 113 -7.12 3.63 -5.19
CA THR A 113 -7.50 5.02 -5.43
C THR A 113 -6.61 5.94 -4.59
N PRO A 114 -5.88 6.89 -5.18
CA PRO A 114 -5.08 7.84 -4.41
C PRO A 114 -5.94 8.69 -3.48
N VAL A 115 -5.48 8.85 -2.24
CA VAL A 115 -6.15 9.68 -1.24
C VAL A 115 -5.52 11.07 -1.21
N TYR A 116 -4.21 11.16 -0.94
CA TYR A 116 -3.44 12.42 -0.93
C TYR A 116 -1.96 12.17 -1.22
N GLU A 117 -1.25 13.25 -1.57
CA GLU A 117 0.19 13.30 -1.73
C GLU A 117 0.75 14.58 -1.07
N THR A 118 1.93 14.47 -0.48
CA THR A 118 2.75 15.58 0.04
C THR A 118 4.22 15.36 -0.38
N GLU A 119 5.13 16.23 0.04
CA GLU A 119 6.57 16.14 -0.29
C GLU A 119 7.29 14.88 0.20
N GLY A 120 6.70 14.11 1.13
CA GLY A 120 7.31 12.89 1.64
C GLY A 120 6.31 11.84 2.13
N GLU A 121 5.04 12.00 1.80
CA GLU A 121 3.95 11.14 2.25
C GLU A 121 2.92 10.95 1.14
N TRP A 122 2.54 9.71 0.84
CA TRP A 122 1.52 9.37 -0.16
C TRP A 122 0.65 8.24 0.38
N ALA A 123 -0.66 8.30 0.12
CA ALA A 123 -1.58 7.25 0.51
C ALA A 123 -2.54 6.89 -0.63
N ALA A 124 -2.81 5.60 -0.77
CA ALA A 124 -3.87 5.09 -1.62
C ALA A 124 -4.73 4.09 -0.85
N GLU A 125 -6.02 4.07 -1.15
CA GLU A 125 -6.99 3.19 -0.53
C GLU A 125 -7.52 2.13 -1.49
N ILE A 126 -7.96 1.02 -0.92
CA ILE A 126 -8.66 -0.07 -1.60
C ILE A 126 -9.79 -0.53 -0.68
N ALA A 127 -10.99 -0.75 -1.21
CA ALA A 127 -12.03 -1.40 -0.42
C ALA A 127 -12.65 -2.57 -1.17
N ASN A 128 -13.08 -3.55 -0.39
CA ASN A 128 -13.91 -4.64 -0.83
C ASN A 128 -14.88 -5.01 0.29
N ARG A 129 -15.64 -6.10 0.10
CA ARG A 129 -16.62 -6.58 1.07
C ARG A 129 -16.06 -6.85 2.47
N THR A 130 -14.84 -7.36 2.57
CA THR A 130 -14.26 -7.82 3.84
C THR A 130 -13.41 -6.76 4.53
N MET A 131 -12.88 -5.77 3.81
CA MET A 131 -12.04 -4.74 4.41
C MET A 131 -11.92 -3.47 3.56
N HIS A 132 -11.54 -2.38 4.24
CA HIS A 132 -10.97 -1.17 3.66
C HIS A 132 -9.49 -1.16 4.03
N GLY A 133 -8.61 -1.10 3.04
CA GLY A 133 -7.16 -1.06 3.19
C GLY A 133 -6.57 0.27 2.74
N VAL A 134 -5.46 0.65 3.35
CA VAL A 134 -4.63 1.78 2.97
C VAL A 134 -3.20 1.28 2.76
N LEU A 135 -2.66 1.66 1.61
CA LEU A 135 -1.23 1.61 1.32
C LEU A 135 -0.67 2.99 1.59
N HIS A 136 0.16 3.11 2.62
CA HIS A 136 0.82 4.35 3.02
C HIS A 136 2.31 4.28 2.71
N LEU A 137 2.82 5.30 2.03
CA LEU A 137 4.24 5.48 1.73
C LEU A 137 4.76 6.71 2.46
N GLY A 138 5.95 6.57 3.05
CA GLY A 138 6.73 7.67 3.59
C GLY A 138 8.15 7.67 3.04
N TRP A 139 8.71 8.85 2.80
CA TRP A 139 10.12 9.03 2.48
C TRP A 139 10.87 9.35 3.77
N VAL A 140 11.78 8.47 4.21
CA VAL A 140 12.45 8.59 5.51
C VAL A 140 13.97 8.51 5.38
N PRO A 141 14.73 9.24 6.22
CA PRO A 141 16.18 9.08 6.28
C PRO A 141 16.57 7.62 6.58
N ASP A 142 17.60 7.12 5.90
CA ASP A 142 18.05 5.73 6.03
C ASP A 142 19.18 5.51 7.04
N GLY A 143 19.72 6.60 7.61
CA GLY A 143 20.81 6.57 8.59
C GLY A 143 22.23 6.63 7.98
N SER A 144 22.34 6.62 6.65
CA SER A 144 23.61 6.66 5.91
C SER A 144 23.83 8.00 5.17
N GLY A 145 23.01 9.00 5.47
CA GLY A 145 22.96 10.28 4.73
C GLY A 145 22.03 10.25 3.52
N GLY A 146 21.38 9.12 3.25
CA GLY A 146 20.37 8.95 2.22
C GLY A 146 18.94 8.87 2.78
N TYR A 147 18.03 8.58 1.86
CA TYR A 147 16.61 8.34 2.13
C TYR A 147 16.19 6.99 1.54
N ARG A 148 15.08 6.47 2.06
CA ARG A 148 14.41 5.28 1.53
C ARG A 148 12.90 5.38 1.69
N GLY A 149 12.19 4.58 0.92
CA GLY A 149 10.78 4.33 1.11
C GLY A 149 10.49 3.51 2.37
N GLN A 150 9.46 3.92 3.10
CA GLN A 150 8.80 3.14 4.13
C GLN A 150 7.36 2.87 3.68
N LEU A 151 6.95 1.61 3.70
CA LEU A 151 5.59 1.18 3.40
C LEU A 151 4.88 0.77 4.69
N ALA A 152 3.72 1.35 4.96
CA ALA A 152 2.80 0.89 5.98
C ALA A 152 1.49 0.42 5.35
N VAL A 153 0.97 -0.71 5.86
CA VAL A 153 -0.32 -1.26 5.45
C VAL A 153 -1.30 -1.09 6.60
N LEU A 154 -2.34 -0.30 6.40
CA LEU A 154 -3.41 -0.11 7.38
C LEU A 154 -4.68 -0.77 6.88
N VAL A 155 -5.46 -1.38 7.77
CA VAL A 155 -6.69 -2.08 7.41
C VAL A 155 -7.79 -1.83 8.44
N LYS A 156 -8.99 -1.53 7.95
CA LYS A 156 -10.24 -1.56 8.70
C LYS A 156 -11.09 -2.74 8.22
N PRO A 157 -11.19 -3.84 8.98
CA PRO A 157 -12.02 -4.97 8.60
C PRO A 157 -13.53 -4.66 8.73
N ASN A 158 -14.33 -5.17 7.81
CA ASN A 158 -15.79 -4.99 7.80
C ASN A 158 -16.48 -6.12 8.58
N GLY A 159 -16.97 -5.80 9.78
CA GLY A 159 -17.72 -6.74 10.63
C GLY A 159 -16.92 -7.99 11.01
N LEU A 160 -17.59 -8.99 11.58
CA LEU A 160 -16.94 -10.23 12.03
C LEU A 160 -16.28 -11.01 10.89
N LEU A 161 -16.92 -11.02 9.72
CA LEU A 161 -16.40 -11.69 8.52
C LEU A 161 -15.07 -11.09 8.06
N GLY A 162 -14.94 -9.76 8.08
CA GLY A 162 -13.69 -9.08 7.77
C GLY A 162 -12.56 -9.46 8.73
N HIS A 163 -12.86 -9.56 10.02
CA HIS A 163 -11.86 -9.95 11.03
C HIS A 163 -11.37 -11.39 10.80
N LEU A 164 -12.28 -12.33 10.54
CA LEU A 164 -11.91 -13.72 10.25
C LEU A 164 -11.08 -13.82 8.95
N TYR A 165 -11.48 -13.08 7.92
CA TYR A 165 -10.73 -13.00 6.66
C TYR A 165 -9.30 -12.51 6.88
N MET A 166 -9.13 -11.40 7.62
CA MET A 166 -7.81 -10.83 7.90
C MET A 166 -6.93 -11.80 8.70
N ALA A 167 -7.50 -12.49 9.69
CA ALA A 167 -6.79 -13.52 10.44
C ALA A 167 -6.33 -14.69 9.55
N ALA A 168 -7.19 -15.15 8.63
CA ALA A 168 -6.90 -16.27 7.74
C ALA A 168 -5.78 -15.95 6.72
N ILE A 169 -5.73 -14.72 6.20
CA ILE A 169 -4.71 -14.35 5.19
C ILE A 169 -3.37 -13.93 5.81
N LYS A 170 -3.34 -13.59 7.11
CA LYS A 170 -2.14 -13.09 7.80
C LYS A 170 -0.92 -14.00 7.66
N PRO A 171 -1.00 -15.34 7.84
CA PRO A 171 0.15 -16.22 7.68
C PRO A 171 0.75 -16.16 6.27
N PHE A 172 -0.11 -16.21 5.25
CA PHE A 172 0.33 -16.18 3.84
C PHE A 172 1.03 -14.88 3.48
N ARG A 173 0.56 -13.77 4.07
CA ARG A 173 1.16 -12.45 3.90
C ARG A 173 2.62 -12.42 4.35
N HIS A 174 2.96 -13.15 5.41
CA HIS A 174 4.32 -13.26 5.94
C HIS A 174 5.16 -14.39 5.32
N LEU A 175 4.54 -15.45 4.80
CA LEU A 175 5.21 -16.65 4.27
C LEU A 175 5.71 -16.51 2.81
N GLY A 176 6.06 -15.30 2.36
CA GLY A 176 6.75 -15.08 1.09
C GLY A 176 6.17 -13.98 0.18
N VAL A 177 4.92 -13.56 0.42
CA VAL A 177 4.29 -12.47 -0.36
C VAL A 177 5.09 -11.19 -0.24
N TYR A 178 5.40 -10.77 0.99
CA TYR A 178 6.13 -9.53 1.21
C TYR A 178 7.58 -9.60 0.75
N GLU A 179 8.25 -10.74 0.90
CA GLU A 179 9.62 -10.87 0.40
C GLU A 179 9.69 -10.73 -1.12
N ASN A 180 8.80 -11.41 -1.84
CA ASN A 180 8.75 -11.32 -3.30
C ASN A 180 8.42 -9.88 -3.73
N MET A 181 7.42 -9.26 -3.09
CA MET A 181 7.04 -7.88 -3.34
C MET A 181 8.22 -6.92 -3.15
N LEU A 182 8.97 -7.06 -2.03
CA LEU A 182 10.13 -6.22 -1.76
C LEU A 182 11.26 -6.44 -2.77
N ARG A 183 11.52 -7.68 -3.18
CA ARG A 183 12.51 -7.99 -4.23
C ARG A 183 12.13 -7.31 -5.54
N THR A 184 10.88 -7.47 -5.99
CA THR A 184 10.37 -6.82 -7.21
C THR A 184 10.45 -5.29 -7.13
N ILE A 185 10.08 -4.69 -5.99
CA ILE A 185 10.23 -3.24 -5.76
C ILE A 185 11.69 -2.82 -5.90
N GLY A 186 12.62 -3.55 -5.27
CA GLY A 186 14.05 -3.24 -5.33
C GLY A 186 14.62 -3.34 -6.74
N THR A 187 14.27 -4.39 -7.49
CA THR A 187 14.69 -4.56 -8.88
C THR A 187 14.18 -3.43 -9.77
N ARG A 188 12.90 -3.04 -9.63
CA ARG A 188 12.33 -1.94 -10.42
C ARG A 188 12.88 -0.58 -10.03
N TRP A 189 13.16 -0.39 -8.73
CA TRP A 189 13.86 0.79 -8.27
C TRP A 189 15.19 0.91 -8.99
N GLN A 190 16.04 -0.12 -8.96
CA GLN A 190 17.32 -0.10 -9.67
C GLN A 190 17.18 0.14 -11.18
N ALA A 191 16.21 -0.48 -11.84
CA ALA A 191 15.96 -0.32 -13.27
C ALA A 191 15.51 1.10 -13.67
N THR A 192 14.94 1.86 -12.74
CA THR A 192 14.47 3.24 -12.97
C THR A 192 15.44 4.29 -12.42
N ALA A 193 16.61 3.87 -11.92
CA ALA A 193 17.61 4.80 -11.42
C ALA A 193 18.16 5.64 -12.58
N PRO A 194 18.26 6.97 -12.45
CA PRO A 194 18.98 7.78 -13.43
C PRO A 194 20.43 7.28 -13.52
N ALA A 195 20.98 7.25 -14.74
CA ALA A 195 22.37 6.88 -14.94
C ALA A 195 23.28 7.77 -14.06
N PRO A 196 24.35 7.23 -13.46
CA PRO A 196 25.28 8.05 -12.68
C PRO A 196 25.79 9.18 -13.57
N LYS A 197 25.74 10.42 -13.07
CA LYS A 197 26.36 11.55 -13.76
C LYS A 197 27.87 11.27 -13.86
N PRO A 198 28.47 11.46 -15.06
CA PRO A 198 29.91 11.25 -15.26
C PRO A 198 30.76 12.18 -14.40
#